data_AF-A0A924R3I5-F1
#
_entry.id   AF-A0A924R3I5-F1
#
_cell.length_a   1.000
_cell.length_b   1.000
_cell.length_c   1.000
_cell.angle_alpha   90.00
_cell.angle_beta   90.00
_cell.angle_gamma   90.00
#
_symmetry.space_group_name_H-M   'P 1'
#
loop_
_entity.id
_entity.type
_entity.pdbx_description
1 polymer ?
#
loop_
_entity_poly.entity_id
_entity_poly.type
_entity_poly.pdbx_seq_one_letter_code
_entity_poly.pdbx_strand_id
1 'polypeptide(L)'
;MLWWLMAALFGWLAFREIYYGYVPRPGFDRPNPESSVPYAVVLALIALAFAYIPTRYWFFERGLTEKARALSENSMAHVHCNTMADTIFDRNVFAAGHAQFETGRIVFQYPWCARLMDHVKRPQRPSDEELFSMQIFAHEAMHIRGERDEAKTECQAIQRFARASMLFSISEDIARVNGMAYFNNYYQQRAQHGEMSSQYFSPECAPGKALDERLFDSTWR
;
A
#
# COMPACT_ATOMS: atom_id res chain seq x y z
N MET A 1 1.20 -3.33 15.62
CA MET A 1 1.28 -4.31 16.73
C MET A 1 0.14 -4.19 17.76
N LEU A 2 -0.28 -2.99 18.17
CA LEU A 2 -1.35 -2.79 19.18
C LEU A 2 -2.68 -3.50 18.83
N TRP A 3 -3.13 -3.42 17.58
CA TRP A 3 -4.37 -4.06 17.12
C TRP A 3 -4.37 -5.59 17.29
N TRP A 4 -3.22 -6.24 17.05
CA TRP A 4 -3.06 -7.67 17.30
C TRP A 4 -3.12 -8.03 18.78
N LEU A 5 -2.53 -7.20 19.66
CA LEU A 5 -2.61 -7.40 21.11
C LEU A 5 -4.05 -7.29 21.62
N MET A 6 -4.79 -6.30 21.12
CA MET A 6 -6.21 -6.15 21.46
C MET A 6 -7.05 -7.32 20.95
N ALA A 7 -6.82 -7.76 19.70
CA ALA A 7 -7.48 -8.95 19.16
C ALA A 7 -7.19 -10.20 20.00
N ALA A 8 -5.93 -10.41 20.41
CA ALA A 8 -5.53 -11.52 21.26
C ALA A 8 -6.17 -11.45 22.65
N LEU A 9 -6.24 -10.25 23.25
CA LEU A 9 -6.88 -10.04 24.56
C LEU A 9 -8.37 -10.41 24.52
N PHE A 10 -9.12 -9.88 23.55
CA PHE A 10 -10.56 -10.19 23.44
C PHE A 10 -10.81 -11.64 23.04
N GLY A 11 -9.96 -12.21 22.18
CA GLY A 11 -10.00 -13.64 21.85
C GLY A 11 -9.75 -14.52 23.07
N TRP A 12 -8.79 -14.15 23.92
CA TRP A 12 -8.53 -14.82 25.19
C TRP A 12 -9.72 -14.71 26.15
N LEU A 13 -10.35 -13.54 26.27
CA LEU A 13 -11.53 -13.36 27.11
C LEU A 13 -12.71 -14.22 26.64
N ALA A 14 -12.95 -14.29 25.33
CA ALA A 14 -13.99 -15.14 24.74
C ALA A 14 -13.70 -16.62 24.98
N PHE A 15 -12.45 -17.06 24.75
CA PHE A 15 -12.00 -18.41 25.04
C PHE A 15 -12.18 -18.78 26.52
N ARG A 16 -11.75 -17.88 27.42
CA ARG A 16 -11.86 -18.05 28.87
C ARG A 16 -13.31 -18.24 29.32
N GLU A 17 -14.23 -17.46 28.75
CA GLU A 17 -15.66 -17.54 29.05
C GLU A 17 -16.24 -18.90 28.66
N ILE A 18 -15.91 -19.37 27.45
CA ILE A 18 -16.35 -20.68 26.94
C ILE A 18 -15.70 -21.80 27.76
N TYR A 19 -14.39 -21.74 27.97
CA TYR A 19 -13.62 -22.78 28.65
C TYR A 19 -14.13 -23.03 30.07
N TYR A 20 -14.36 -21.99 30.86
CA TYR A 20 -14.87 -22.15 32.23
C TYR A 20 -16.37 -22.44 32.33
N GLY A 21 -17.11 -22.39 31.21
CA GLY A 21 -18.45 -22.95 31.11
C GLY A 21 -18.44 -24.48 31.09
N TYR A 22 -17.35 -25.11 30.63
CA TYR A 22 -17.19 -26.57 30.57
C TYR A 22 -16.25 -27.14 31.62
N VAL A 23 -15.22 -26.38 32.00
CA VAL A 23 -14.18 -26.80 32.94
C VAL A 23 -14.30 -25.97 34.23
N PRO A 24 -14.33 -26.60 35.42
CA PRO A 24 -14.33 -25.86 36.67
C PRO A 24 -13.06 -25.02 36.82
N ARG A 25 -13.21 -23.82 37.39
CA ARG A 25 -12.06 -22.99 37.76
C ARG A 25 -11.26 -23.68 38.87
N PRO A 26 -9.94 -23.46 38.96
CA PRO A 26 -9.17 -23.93 40.11
C PRO A 26 -9.82 -23.47 41.43
N GLY A 27 -10.10 -24.43 42.32
CA GLY A 27 -10.81 -24.17 43.58
C GLY A 27 -12.34 -24.29 43.53
N PHE A 28 -12.93 -24.71 42.41
CA PHE A 28 -14.38 -24.95 42.28
C PHE A 28 -14.66 -26.40 41.87
N ASP A 29 -15.73 -26.98 42.41
CA ASP A 29 -16.12 -28.38 42.15
C ASP A 29 -16.97 -28.56 40.89
N ARG A 30 -17.50 -27.45 40.33
CA ARG A 30 -18.38 -27.45 39.15
C ARG A 30 -18.03 -26.33 38.17
N PRO A 31 -18.25 -26.52 36.86
CA PRO A 31 -18.18 -25.45 35.87
C PRO A 31 -19.16 -24.33 36.21
N ASN A 32 -18.89 -23.13 35.73
CA ASN A 32 -19.77 -21.99 35.99
C ASN A 32 -20.97 -22.03 35.02
N PRO A 33 -22.20 -22.34 35.47
CA PRO A 33 -23.34 -22.52 34.56
C PRO A 33 -23.85 -21.21 33.96
N GLU A 34 -23.40 -20.06 34.48
CA GLU A 34 -23.79 -18.73 34.03
C GLU A 34 -22.93 -18.18 32.87
N SER A 35 -22.25 -19.05 32.11
CA SER A 35 -21.49 -18.62 30.94
C SER A 35 -22.45 -17.94 29.94
N SER A 36 -22.29 -16.62 29.77
CA SER A 36 -23.18 -15.85 28.90
C SER A 36 -22.72 -15.99 27.46
N VAL A 37 -23.37 -16.90 26.71
CA VAL A 37 -23.14 -17.06 25.27
C VAL A 37 -23.18 -15.72 24.52
N PRO A 38 -24.15 -14.81 24.79
CA PRO A 38 -24.14 -13.47 24.18
C PRO A 38 -22.86 -12.67 24.46
N TYR A 39 -22.35 -12.73 25.68
CA TYR A 39 -21.11 -12.03 26.05
C TYR A 39 -19.90 -12.58 25.30
N ALA A 40 -19.75 -13.91 25.23
CA ALA A 40 -18.67 -14.55 24.47
C ALA A 40 -18.72 -14.20 22.97
N VAL A 41 -19.91 -14.15 22.38
CA VAL A 41 -20.11 -13.72 20.99
C VAL A 41 -19.68 -12.27 20.79
N VAL A 42 -20.08 -11.36 21.67
CA VAL A 42 -19.67 -9.94 21.60
C VAL A 42 -18.15 -9.81 21.67
N LEU A 43 -17.49 -10.51 22.60
CA LEU A 43 -16.03 -10.50 22.70
C LEU A 43 -15.35 -11.05 21.44
N ALA A 44 -15.88 -12.12 20.85
CA ALA A 44 -15.37 -12.67 19.61
C ALA A 44 -15.51 -11.69 18.43
N LEU A 45 -16.65 -11.00 18.32
CA LEU A 45 -16.86 -9.98 17.30
C LEU A 45 -15.89 -8.80 17.45
N ILE A 46 -15.64 -8.36 18.69
CA ILE A 46 -14.65 -7.32 18.98
C ILE A 46 -13.24 -7.80 18.58
N ALA A 47 -12.86 -9.03 18.94
CA ALA A 47 -11.58 -9.61 18.56
C ALA A 47 -11.38 -9.62 17.03
N LEU A 48 -12.40 -10.04 16.28
CA LEU A 48 -12.39 -10.04 14.82
C LEU A 48 -12.26 -8.62 14.25
N ALA A 49 -12.96 -7.64 14.83
CA ALA A 49 -12.86 -6.24 14.42
C ALA A 49 -11.43 -5.69 14.60
N PHE A 50 -10.78 -6.00 15.72
CA PHE A 50 -9.38 -5.60 15.97
C PHE A 50 -8.40 -6.33 15.04
N ALA A 51 -8.63 -7.61 14.72
CA ALA A 51 -7.80 -8.37 13.79
C ALA A 51 -7.97 -7.95 12.32
N TYR A 52 -9.14 -7.41 11.95
CA TYR A 52 -9.47 -7.10 10.57
C TYR A 52 -8.50 -6.10 9.91
N ILE A 53 -8.22 -4.96 10.56
CA ILE A 53 -7.36 -3.92 10.01
C ILE A 53 -5.94 -4.44 9.69
N PRO A 54 -5.17 -4.98 10.67
CA PRO A 54 -3.81 -5.43 10.37
C PRO A 54 -3.78 -6.62 9.40
N THR A 55 -4.79 -7.50 9.44
CA THR A 55 -4.90 -8.61 8.48
C THR A 55 -5.12 -8.08 7.06
N ARG A 56 -6.00 -7.11 6.88
CA ARG A 56 -6.27 -6.48 5.57
C ARG A 56 -5.02 -5.84 4.99
N TYR A 57 -4.25 -5.10 5.79
CA TYR A 57 -2.99 -4.49 5.33
C TYR A 57 -1.94 -5.54 5.01
N TRP A 58 -1.78 -6.58 5.84
CA TRP A 58 -0.82 -7.65 5.58
C TRP A 58 -1.10 -8.37 4.26
N PHE A 59 -2.37 -8.71 3.97
CA PHE A 59 -2.74 -9.30 2.68
C PHE A 59 -2.45 -8.34 1.52
N PHE A 60 -2.73 -7.04 1.70
CA PHE A 60 -2.46 -6.04 0.68
C PHE A 60 -0.96 -5.86 0.42
N GLU A 61 -0.12 -5.78 1.46
CA GLU A 61 1.35 -5.71 1.35
C GLU A 61 1.94 -6.91 0.60
N ARG A 62 1.42 -8.11 0.84
CA ARG A 62 1.83 -9.31 0.09
C ARG A 62 1.47 -9.20 -1.38
N GLY A 63 0.26 -8.72 -1.69
CA GLY A 63 -0.15 -8.45 -3.06
C GLY A 63 0.66 -7.34 -3.73
N LEU A 64 0.99 -6.27 -3.00
CA LEU A 64 1.86 -5.18 -3.47
C LEU A 64 3.26 -5.71 -3.78
N THR A 65 3.82 -6.54 -2.90
CA THR A 65 5.12 -7.17 -3.08
C THR A 65 5.19 -7.99 -4.37
N GLU A 66 4.19 -8.85 -4.61
CA GLU A 66 4.12 -9.64 -5.84
C GLU A 66 4.09 -8.76 -7.10
N LYS A 67 3.25 -7.72 -7.07
CA LYS A 67 3.12 -6.79 -8.21
C LYS A 67 4.37 -5.93 -8.39
N ALA A 68 5.04 -5.53 -7.31
CA ALA A 68 6.29 -4.80 -7.36
C ALA A 68 7.39 -5.65 -8.01
N ARG A 69 7.47 -6.94 -7.68
CA ARG A 69 8.38 -7.89 -8.34
C ARG A 69 8.09 -8.02 -9.84
N ALA A 70 6.82 -8.11 -10.21
CA ALA A 70 6.40 -8.19 -11.61
C ALA A 70 6.69 -6.89 -12.38
N LEU A 71 6.55 -5.73 -11.74
CA LEU A 71 6.75 -4.41 -12.35
C LEU A 71 8.24 -4.03 -12.46
N SER A 72 9.00 -4.29 -11.40
CA SER A 72 10.45 -4.03 -11.34
C SER A 72 11.29 -5.09 -12.03
N GLU A 73 10.70 -6.26 -12.34
CA GLU A 73 11.40 -7.46 -12.82
C GLU A 73 12.51 -7.92 -11.86
N ASN A 74 12.37 -7.60 -10.56
CA ASN A 74 13.33 -7.91 -9.52
C ASN A 74 12.67 -8.69 -8.38
N SER A 75 13.12 -9.93 -8.16
CA SER A 75 12.58 -10.83 -7.14
C SER A 75 12.83 -10.37 -5.69
N MET A 76 13.81 -9.49 -5.47
CA MET A 76 14.13 -8.93 -4.16
C MET A 76 13.12 -7.88 -3.71
N ALA A 77 12.28 -7.36 -4.62
CA ALA A 77 11.30 -6.34 -4.28
C ALA A 77 10.37 -6.84 -3.15
N HIS A 78 10.21 -6.01 -2.12
CA HIS A 78 9.33 -6.24 -0.98
C HIS A 78 8.74 -4.91 -0.53
N VAL A 79 7.42 -4.84 -0.40
CA VAL A 79 6.70 -3.61 -0.05
C VAL A 79 6.22 -3.67 1.40
N HIS A 80 6.43 -2.57 2.12
CA HIS A 80 5.92 -2.35 3.47
C HIS A 80 5.09 -1.08 3.54
N CYS A 81 3.91 -1.17 4.15
CA CYS A 81 3.04 -0.06 4.47
C CYS A 81 3.31 0.40 5.90
N ASN A 82 3.99 1.53 6.05
CA ASN A 82 4.22 2.10 7.37
C ASN A 82 2.89 2.51 8.02
N THR A 83 2.75 2.22 9.32
CA THR A 83 1.72 2.85 10.13
C THR A 83 2.09 4.30 10.42
N MET A 84 1.16 5.07 11.00
CA MET A 84 1.44 6.44 11.46
C MET A 84 2.64 6.46 12.43
N ALA A 85 2.73 5.48 13.33
CA ALA A 85 3.86 5.39 14.27
C ALA A 85 5.16 5.08 13.53
N ASP A 86 5.15 4.10 12.62
CA ASP A 86 6.35 3.73 11.84
C ASP A 86 6.86 4.92 11.03
N THR A 87 5.94 5.70 10.43
CA THR A 87 6.26 6.91 9.65
C THR A 87 6.97 7.97 10.49
N ILE A 88 6.50 8.22 11.72
CA ILE A 88 7.10 9.22 12.63
C ILE A 88 8.53 8.83 13.03
N PHE A 89 8.81 7.53 13.17
CA PHE A 89 10.12 7.02 13.55
C PHE A 89 11.00 6.62 12.35
N ASP A 90 10.49 6.82 11.13
CA ASP A 90 11.25 6.58 9.90
C ASP A 90 12.27 7.70 9.68
N ARG A 91 13.44 7.36 9.13
CA ARG A 91 14.47 8.34 8.77
C ARG A 91 14.03 9.22 7.59
N ASN A 92 13.07 8.74 6.79
CA ASN A 92 12.53 9.41 5.62
C ASN A 92 11.09 9.94 5.85
N VAL A 93 10.81 10.47 7.04
CA VAL A 93 9.46 10.93 7.46
C VAL A 93 8.79 11.95 6.51
N PHE A 94 9.57 12.70 5.73
CA PHE A 94 9.05 13.70 4.77
C PHE A 94 8.84 13.16 3.36
N ALA A 95 9.25 11.92 3.08
CA ALA A 95 9.02 11.28 1.79
C ALA A 95 7.62 10.64 1.75
N ALA A 96 7.02 10.55 0.55
CA ALA A 96 5.75 9.83 0.38
C ALA A 96 5.95 8.31 0.30
N GLY A 97 7.05 7.91 -0.33
CA GLY A 97 7.59 6.55 -0.34
C GLY A 97 9.10 6.63 -0.45
N HIS A 98 9.77 5.50 -0.25
CA HIS A 98 11.17 5.37 -0.61
C HIS A 98 11.55 3.90 -0.84
N ALA A 99 12.58 3.71 -1.65
CA ALA A 99 13.15 2.42 -1.98
C ALA A 99 14.58 2.29 -1.45
N GLN A 100 14.92 1.11 -0.94
CA GLN A 100 16.29 0.72 -0.59
C GLN A 100 16.82 -0.22 -1.66
N PHE A 101 17.73 0.28 -2.49
CA PHE A 101 18.26 -0.44 -3.64
C PHE A 101 18.93 -1.77 -3.26
N GLU A 102 19.66 -1.79 -2.15
CA GLU A 102 20.46 -2.94 -1.72
C GLU A 102 19.61 -4.07 -1.16
N THR A 103 18.51 -3.72 -0.47
CA THR A 103 17.66 -4.70 0.22
C THR A 103 16.41 -5.07 -0.59
N GLY A 104 16.07 -4.30 -1.63
CA GLY A 104 14.82 -4.48 -2.36
C GLY A 104 13.59 -3.90 -1.64
N ARG A 105 13.78 -3.22 -0.51
CA ARG A 105 12.67 -2.76 0.34
C ARG A 105 12.07 -1.47 -0.19
N ILE A 106 10.78 -1.52 -0.52
CA ILE A 106 9.93 -0.38 -0.82
C ILE A 106 9.10 -0.07 0.42
N VAL A 107 9.11 1.18 0.86
CA VAL A 107 8.33 1.65 2.01
C VAL A 107 7.34 2.71 1.53
N PHE A 108 6.07 2.48 1.86
CA PHE A 108 5.00 3.46 1.70
C PHE A 108 4.77 4.14 3.03
N GLN A 109 4.97 5.45 3.09
CA GLN A 109 4.67 6.21 4.29
C GLN A 109 3.16 6.34 4.48
N TYR A 110 2.71 6.50 5.72
CA TYR A 110 1.31 6.81 6.00
C TYR A 110 0.97 8.19 5.38
N PRO A 111 -0.16 8.36 4.67
CA PRO A 111 -1.29 7.44 4.49
C PRO A 111 -1.33 6.70 3.13
N TRP A 112 -0.24 6.68 2.36
CA TRP A 112 -0.27 6.37 0.93
C TRP A 112 -0.73 4.95 0.58
N CYS A 113 -0.43 3.95 1.43
CA CYS A 113 -0.99 2.61 1.21
C CYS A 113 -2.53 2.60 1.28
N ALA A 114 -3.13 3.35 2.20
CA ALA A 114 -4.59 3.44 2.30
C ALA A 114 -5.19 4.07 1.04
N ARG A 115 -4.55 5.13 0.52
CA ARG A 115 -4.94 5.79 -0.73
C ARG A 115 -4.85 4.84 -1.92
N LEU A 116 -3.79 4.03 -1.99
CA LEU A 116 -3.64 3.04 -3.06
C LEU A 116 -4.71 1.95 -2.98
N MET A 117 -5.05 1.50 -1.77
CA MET A 117 -6.15 0.55 -1.57
C MET A 117 -7.50 1.13 -2.02
N ASP A 118 -7.75 2.41 -1.73
CA ASP A 118 -8.99 3.08 -2.14
C ASP A 118 -9.04 3.28 -3.65
N HIS A 119 -7.92 3.63 -4.28
CA HIS A 119 -7.76 3.70 -5.73
C HIS A 119 -8.11 2.38 -6.41
N VAL A 120 -7.48 1.28 -5.96
CA VAL A 120 -7.70 -0.07 -6.50
C VAL A 120 -9.17 -0.50 -6.33
N LYS A 121 -9.81 -0.12 -5.22
CA LYS A 121 -11.21 -0.44 -4.96
C LYS A 121 -12.18 0.34 -5.85
N ARG A 122 -11.85 1.57 -6.24
CA ARG A 122 -12.74 2.50 -6.97
C ARG A 122 -11.99 3.27 -8.07
N PRO A 123 -11.47 2.59 -9.09
CA PRO A 123 -10.54 3.22 -10.04
C PRO A 123 -11.21 4.18 -11.03
N GLN A 124 -12.55 4.22 -11.13
CA GLN A 124 -13.29 4.97 -12.16
C GLN A 124 -13.27 6.49 -11.94
N ARG A 125 -13.12 6.94 -10.70
CA ARG A 125 -13.12 8.37 -10.32
C ARG A 125 -12.14 8.59 -9.19
N PRO A 126 -10.85 8.40 -9.45
CA PRO A 126 -9.86 8.47 -8.41
C PRO A 126 -9.70 9.91 -7.96
N SER A 127 -9.45 10.10 -6.67
CA SER A 127 -8.92 11.36 -6.21
C SER A 127 -7.47 11.53 -6.70
N ASP A 128 -7.06 12.77 -6.67
CA ASP A 128 -5.70 13.22 -6.86
C ASP A 128 -4.66 12.45 -6.02
N GLU A 129 -4.92 12.27 -4.73
CA GLU A 129 -4.05 11.48 -3.84
C GLU A 129 -4.07 9.97 -4.18
N GLU A 130 -5.21 9.46 -4.65
CA GLU A 130 -5.35 8.07 -5.09
C GLU A 130 -4.50 7.83 -6.36
N LEU A 131 -4.52 8.75 -7.33
CA LEU A 131 -3.63 8.69 -8.51
C LEU A 131 -2.16 8.78 -8.10
N PHE A 132 -1.82 9.73 -7.22
CA PHE A 132 -0.46 9.91 -6.73
C PHE A 132 0.06 8.64 -6.04
N SER A 133 -0.78 7.95 -5.27
CA SER A 133 -0.38 6.70 -4.58
C SER A 133 -0.03 5.55 -5.54
N MET A 134 -0.71 5.46 -6.70
CA MET A 134 -0.34 4.50 -7.76
C MET A 134 0.97 4.91 -8.44
N GLN A 135 1.19 6.21 -8.63
CA GLN A 135 2.47 6.70 -9.14
C GLN A 135 3.61 6.36 -8.19
N ILE A 136 3.47 6.58 -6.87
CA ILE A 136 4.49 6.19 -5.88
C ILE A 136 4.84 4.71 -6.06
N PHE A 137 3.84 3.85 -6.21
CA PHE A 137 4.08 2.41 -6.42
C PHE A 137 4.93 2.13 -7.65
N ALA A 138 4.59 2.76 -8.78
CA ALA A 138 5.36 2.61 -10.00
C ALA A 138 6.77 3.20 -9.86
N HIS A 139 6.90 4.37 -9.22
CA HIS A 139 8.14 5.09 -8.97
C HIS A 139 9.12 4.25 -8.14
N GLU A 140 8.70 3.81 -6.96
CA GLU A 140 9.57 3.01 -6.09
C GLU A 140 9.95 1.67 -6.72
N ALA A 141 9.07 1.08 -7.55
CA ALA A 141 9.40 -0.12 -8.30
C ALA A 141 10.51 0.11 -9.33
N MET A 142 10.59 1.30 -9.94
CA MET A 142 11.66 1.64 -10.89
C MET A 142 13.00 1.85 -10.18
N HIS A 143 12.98 2.37 -8.95
CA HIS A 143 14.19 2.35 -8.12
C HIS A 143 14.70 0.94 -7.87
N ILE A 144 13.82 -0.01 -7.54
CA ILE A 144 14.22 -1.41 -7.33
C ILE A 144 14.68 -2.10 -8.63
N ARG A 145 14.21 -1.64 -9.80
CA ARG A 145 14.72 -2.06 -11.11
C ARG A 145 16.16 -1.57 -11.36
N GLY A 146 16.63 -0.57 -10.62
CA GLY A 146 18.00 -0.06 -10.63
C GLY A 146 18.16 1.37 -11.12
N GLU A 147 17.07 2.09 -11.41
CA GLU A 147 17.15 3.51 -11.78
C GLU A 147 17.33 4.38 -10.52
N ARG A 148 18.30 5.28 -10.54
CA ARG A 148 18.66 6.11 -9.37
C ARG A 148 18.44 7.59 -9.61
N ASP A 149 18.24 7.99 -10.86
CA ASP A 149 17.89 9.36 -11.20
C ASP A 149 16.39 9.57 -10.97
N GLU A 150 16.03 10.51 -10.09
CA GLU A 150 14.64 10.78 -9.69
C GLU A 150 13.74 11.17 -10.87
N ALA A 151 14.21 12.07 -11.74
CA ALA A 151 13.45 12.53 -12.90
C ALA A 151 13.24 11.42 -13.94
N LYS A 152 14.26 10.58 -14.15
CA LYS A 152 14.16 9.41 -15.03
C LYS A 152 13.27 8.34 -14.42
N THR A 153 13.40 8.07 -13.12
CA THR A 153 12.54 7.14 -12.37
C THR A 153 11.08 7.56 -12.48
N GLU A 154 10.79 8.84 -12.25
CA GLU A 154 9.45 9.39 -12.38
C GLU A 154 8.90 9.21 -13.80
N CYS A 155 9.72 9.46 -14.82
CA CYS A 155 9.32 9.26 -16.20
C CYS A 155 9.05 7.79 -16.56
N GLN A 156 9.90 6.87 -16.08
CA GLN A 156 9.71 5.43 -16.26
C GLN A 156 8.44 4.95 -15.58
N ALA A 157 8.13 5.49 -14.41
CA ALA A 157 6.93 5.19 -13.65
C ALA A 157 5.67 5.73 -14.33
N ILE A 158 5.68 6.95 -14.86
CA ILE A 158 4.58 7.50 -15.66
C ILE A 158 4.28 6.60 -16.86
N GLN A 159 5.31 6.19 -17.60
CA GLN A 159 5.15 5.29 -18.74
C GLN A 159 4.57 3.94 -18.34
N ARG A 160 4.89 3.44 -17.14
CA ARG A 160 4.38 2.17 -16.62
C ARG A 160 3.13 2.30 -15.75
N PHE A 161 2.56 3.50 -15.57
CA PHE A 161 1.39 3.70 -14.70
C PHE A 161 0.22 2.81 -15.12
N ALA A 162 -0.07 2.74 -16.42
CA ALA A 162 -1.13 1.89 -16.94
C ALA A 162 -0.86 0.40 -16.65
N ARG A 163 0.36 -0.09 -16.93
CA ARG A 163 0.79 -1.45 -16.59
C ARG A 163 0.70 -1.74 -15.09
N ALA A 164 1.14 -0.81 -14.25
CA ALA A 164 1.08 -0.94 -12.80
C ALA A 164 -0.38 -1.07 -12.34
N SER A 165 -1.28 -0.25 -12.87
CA SER A 165 -2.71 -0.31 -12.59
C SER A 165 -3.34 -1.65 -13.02
N MET A 166 -2.98 -2.15 -14.21
CA MET A 166 -3.46 -3.44 -14.71
C MET A 166 -3.01 -4.62 -13.84
N LEU A 167 -1.86 -4.55 -13.16
CA LEU A 167 -1.47 -5.57 -12.17
C LEU A 167 -2.46 -5.68 -11.00
N PHE A 168 -3.25 -4.64 -10.74
CA PHE A 168 -4.35 -4.64 -9.76
C PHE A 168 -5.71 -4.94 -10.37
N SER A 169 -5.76 -5.51 -11.58
CA SER A 169 -6.98 -5.83 -12.30
C SER A 169 -7.85 -4.61 -12.65
N ILE A 170 -7.25 -3.42 -12.71
CA ILE A 170 -7.89 -2.24 -13.30
C ILE A 170 -7.88 -2.42 -14.82
N SER A 171 -9.01 -2.17 -15.48
CA SER A 171 -9.10 -2.30 -16.93
C SER A 171 -8.19 -1.29 -17.65
N GLU A 172 -7.69 -1.66 -18.82
CA GLU A 172 -6.70 -0.87 -19.56
C GLU A 172 -7.18 0.54 -19.90
N ASP A 173 -8.46 0.69 -20.25
CA ASP A 173 -9.10 1.98 -20.53
C ASP A 173 -9.04 2.93 -19.32
N ILE A 174 -9.42 2.43 -18.14
CA ILE A 174 -9.36 3.21 -16.90
C ILE A 174 -7.91 3.49 -16.51
N ALA A 175 -7.03 2.50 -16.63
CA ALA A 175 -5.62 2.60 -16.29
C ALA A 175 -4.92 3.70 -17.10
N ARG A 176 -5.16 3.77 -18.42
CA ARG A 176 -4.61 4.80 -19.30
C ARG A 176 -5.19 6.18 -19.00
N VAL A 177 -6.51 6.28 -18.79
CA VAL A 177 -7.16 7.56 -18.41
C VAL A 177 -6.56 8.09 -17.10
N ASN A 178 -6.40 7.23 -16.10
CA ASN A 178 -5.85 7.61 -14.80
C ASN A 178 -4.37 8.01 -14.91
N GLY A 179 -3.56 7.28 -15.68
CA GLY A 179 -2.15 7.63 -15.88
C GLY A 179 -1.97 8.93 -16.66
N MET A 180 -2.80 9.17 -17.67
CA MET A 180 -2.81 10.47 -18.39
C MET A 180 -3.31 11.61 -17.52
N ALA A 181 -4.27 11.36 -16.62
CA ALA A 181 -4.70 12.35 -15.63
C ALA A 181 -3.55 12.71 -14.67
N TYR A 182 -2.80 11.72 -14.19
CA TYR A 182 -1.60 11.97 -13.39
C TYR A 182 -0.57 12.80 -14.18
N PHE A 183 -0.24 12.40 -15.41
CA PHE A 183 0.74 13.11 -16.23
C PHE A 183 0.34 14.59 -16.45
N ASN A 184 -0.89 14.83 -16.89
CA ASN A 184 -1.36 16.17 -17.24
C ASN A 184 -1.58 17.07 -16.02
N ASN A 185 -2.09 16.53 -14.92
CA ASN A 185 -2.50 17.33 -13.77
C ASN A 185 -1.43 17.41 -12.68
N TYR A 186 -0.57 16.41 -12.54
CA TYR A 186 0.47 16.39 -11.51
C TYR A 186 1.84 16.65 -12.09
N TYR A 187 2.28 15.80 -13.00
CA TYR A 187 3.66 15.84 -13.48
C TYR A 187 4.00 17.14 -14.20
N GLN A 188 3.13 17.60 -15.11
CA GLN A 188 3.35 18.85 -15.84
C GLN A 188 3.37 20.09 -14.93
N GLN A 189 2.61 20.08 -13.84
CA GLN A 189 2.60 21.20 -12.88
C GLN A 189 3.91 21.29 -12.08
N ARG A 190 4.64 20.17 -11.91
CA ARG A 190 5.94 20.17 -11.21
C ARG A 190 6.98 21.08 -11.85
N ALA A 191 6.88 21.34 -13.15
CA ALA A 191 7.71 22.32 -13.85
C ALA A 191 7.65 23.73 -13.24
N GLN A 192 6.55 24.05 -12.54
CA GLN A 192 6.26 25.36 -11.97
C GLN A 192 6.46 25.41 -10.44
N HIS A 193 6.77 24.28 -9.81
CA HIS A 193 6.94 24.16 -8.36
C HIS A 193 8.43 24.15 -7.98
N GLY A 194 8.76 24.66 -6.78
CA GLY A 194 10.13 24.98 -6.34
C GLY A 194 11.14 23.81 -6.34
N GLU A 195 12.38 24.10 -5.90
CA GLU A 195 13.58 23.25 -6.10
C GLU A 195 13.45 21.76 -5.73
N MET A 196 12.62 21.38 -4.76
CA MET A 196 12.40 19.96 -4.44
C MET A 196 11.57 19.23 -5.51
N SER A 197 10.59 19.91 -6.12
CA SER A 197 9.72 19.31 -7.14
C SER A 197 10.44 19.15 -8.48
N SER A 198 11.39 20.04 -8.77
CA SER A 198 12.16 20.00 -10.02
C SER A 198 13.09 18.79 -10.13
N GLN A 199 13.50 18.17 -9.02
CA GLN A 199 14.30 16.94 -9.03
C GLN A 199 13.56 15.76 -9.67
N TYR A 200 12.24 15.76 -9.60
CA TYR A 200 11.37 14.73 -10.18
C TYR A 200 10.88 15.09 -11.59
N PHE A 201 11.23 16.27 -12.11
CA PHE A 201 10.73 16.76 -13.38
C PHE A 201 11.83 16.87 -14.43
N SER A 202 11.56 16.34 -15.61
CA SER A 202 12.34 16.56 -16.81
C SER A 202 11.43 16.92 -18.00
N PRO A 203 11.74 18.00 -18.76
CA PRO A 203 11.01 18.33 -19.98
C PRO A 203 11.20 17.28 -21.08
N GLU A 204 12.19 16.38 -20.95
CA GLU A 204 12.43 15.25 -21.84
C GLU A 204 11.50 14.06 -21.58
N CYS A 205 10.72 14.09 -20.49
CA CYS A 205 9.67 13.10 -20.24
C CYS A 205 8.37 13.48 -20.96
N ALA A 206 8.29 13.13 -22.24
CA ALA A 206 7.08 13.25 -23.03
C ALA A 206 7.13 12.28 -24.22
N PRO A 207 5.99 11.95 -24.86
CA PRO A 207 5.96 11.10 -26.03
C PRO A 207 6.94 11.57 -27.12
N GLY A 208 7.80 10.67 -27.60
CA GLY A 208 8.78 10.91 -28.65
C GLY A 208 10.06 11.66 -28.22
N LYS A 209 10.19 12.08 -26.95
CA LYS A 209 11.37 12.78 -26.43
C LYS A 209 12.45 11.83 -25.90
N ALA A 210 13.54 12.39 -25.37
CA ALA A 210 14.72 11.61 -25.00
C ALA A 210 14.48 10.59 -23.86
N LEU A 211 13.51 10.83 -22.96
CA LEU A 211 13.16 9.89 -21.89
C LEU A 211 11.96 8.98 -22.21
N ASP A 212 11.37 9.08 -23.40
CA ASP A 212 10.36 8.10 -23.86
C ASP A 212 11.05 6.79 -24.21
N GLU A 213 10.79 5.74 -23.44
CA GLU A 213 11.31 4.39 -23.66
C GLU A 213 10.59 3.67 -24.81
N ARG A 214 9.54 4.29 -25.36
CA ARG A 214 8.77 3.81 -26.51
C ARG A 214 8.13 2.45 -26.26
N LEU A 215 7.74 2.18 -25.01
CA LEU A 215 7.04 0.97 -24.62
C LEU A 215 5.70 0.85 -25.36
N PHE A 216 5.34 -0.36 -25.77
CA PHE A 216 4.07 -0.62 -26.45
C PHE A 216 2.87 -0.49 -25.51
N ASP A 217 3.09 -0.75 -24.21
CA ASP A 217 2.15 -0.66 -23.10
C ASP A 217 2.30 0.63 -22.29
N SER A 218 2.91 1.67 -22.89
CA SER A 218 3.07 2.98 -22.23
C SER A 218 1.72 3.66 -22.00
N THR A 219 1.59 4.35 -20.87
CA THR A 219 0.41 5.17 -20.51
C THR A 219 -0.05 6.15 -21.59
N TRP A 220 0.87 6.68 -22.41
CA TRP A 220 0.56 7.67 -23.46
C TRP A 220 0.37 7.08 -24.85
N ARG A 221 0.44 5.76 -25.01
CA ARG A 221 0.07 5.06 -26.25
C ARG A 221 -1.31 4.46 -26.13
#